data_AF-A0A0F9E7N0-F1
#
_entry.id   AF-A0A0F9E7N0-F1
#
_cell.length_a   1.000
_cell.length_b   1.000
_cell.length_c   1.000
_cell.angle_alpha   90.00
_cell.angle_beta   90.00
_cell.angle_gamma   90.00
#
_symmetry.space_group_name_H-M   'P 1'
#
loop_
_entity.id
_entity.type
_entity.pdbx_description
1 polymer ?
#
loop_
_entity_poly.entity_id
_entity_poly.type
_entity_poly.pdbx_seq_one_letter_code
_entity_poly.pdbx_strand_id
1 'polypeptide(L)'
;MDPKYKNIFWHQGVKVFEKQVLEGKTGQIKVAHLENDVTKALLNLFDHCSPAVLKSFLQILHIKQAPGAFNFDFQVSDTNAYRRHPKRIMLAIISADTQEKSGKSYSVTKTIPDACIFSNDTAILIESKTQSPLIEEQIKSQINQFFGTATKERRITWEDISEKFRILSGKLKGLDAFLVEQFCDFLELIGISKFNGFSELDFYMLGSLGKIPDEDYADSKRLFHRKISKFMEMLKIEMQSVLNFKNFDIHISRVPTQAIETHSGFYFYDKNPKIHVNHYPSINIIYFEYSMQLTLNAEIQHSVKCIKSCLENKGDKVDAAVKKQSGLKLFVDYKLQYMPMSNFIWDLIPGFPKDAGTFQAKEILEEIEAFKKQWGNFKKTVLYQMESGRIKHPSGQLFNETELSYARTKNPKPNYAFRFGWQYPVDQISKKKKKIVQFFKQEIVKLKPLAELIMS
;
A
#
# COMPACT_ATOMS: atom_id res chain seq x y z
N MET A 1 -8.69 -20.89 -26.63
CA MET A 1 -8.65 -21.28 -25.21
C MET A 1 -9.78 -22.28 -24.98
N ASP A 2 -9.49 -23.48 -24.47
CA ASP A 2 -10.51 -24.52 -24.22
C ASP A 2 -11.57 -23.97 -23.23
N PRO A 3 -12.87 -23.96 -23.60
CA PRO A 3 -13.94 -23.41 -22.75
C PRO A 3 -13.99 -23.98 -21.33
N LYS A 4 -13.45 -25.19 -21.10
CA LYS A 4 -13.46 -25.85 -19.79
C LYS A 4 -12.69 -25.10 -18.69
N TYR A 5 -11.78 -24.21 -19.07
CA TYR A 5 -10.93 -23.48 -18.12
C TYR A 5 -11.47 -22.09 -17.74
N LYS A 6 -12.56 -21.62 -18.35
CA LYS A 6 -13.14 -20.28 -18.08
C LYS A 6 -13.67 -20.12 -16.64
N ASN A 7 -13.91 -21.21 -15.92
CA ASN A 7 -14.47 -21.20 -14.56
C ASN A 7 -13.48 -21.60 -13.46
N ILE A 8 -12.19 -21.84 -13.77
CA ILE A 8 -11.22 -22.28 -12.75
C ILE A 8 -10.99 -21.19 -11.69
N PHE A 9 -10.99 -19.93 -12.09
CA PHE A 9 -10.73 -18.77 -11.23
C PHE A 9 -11.89 -17.78 -11.20
N TRP A 10 -13.13 -18.24 -11.43
CA TRP A 10 -14.28 -17.32 -11.41
C TRP A 10 -14.39 -16.65 -10.04
N HIS A 11 -14.41 -15.32 -10.03
CA HIS A 11 -14.63 -14.50 -8.85
C HIS A 11 -15.68 -13.45 -9.19
N GLN A 12 -16.51 -13.06 -8.22
CA GLN A 12 -17.58 -12.04 -8.39
C GLN A 12 -17.04 -10.60 -8.49
N GLY A 13 -15.99 -10.39 -9.27
CA GLY A 13 -15.26 -9.12 -9.34
C GLY A 13 -14.30 -8.93 -8.17
N VAL A 14 -13.48 -7.90 -8.25
CA VAL A 14 -12.53 -7.51 -7.21
C VAL A 14 -13.31 -6.84 -6.09
N LYS A 15 -13.28 -7.36 -4.86
CA LYS A 15 -13.86 -6.65 -3.72
C LYS A 15 -12.94 -6.69 -2.51
N VAL A 16 -12.22 -5.59 -2.30
CA VAL A 16 -11.50 -5.37 -1.04
C VAL A 16 -12.46 -4.62 -0.13
N PHE A 17 -12.76 -5.18 1.04
CA PHE A 17 -13.76 -4.57 1.93
C PHE A 17 -13.07 -3.75 3.01
N GLU A 18 -13.61 -2.57 3.28
CA GLU A 18 -13.19 -1.77 4.42
C GLU A 18 -13.63 -2.43 5.73
N LYS A 19 -12.88 -2.16 6.81
CA LYS A 19 -13.16 -2.72 8.14
C LYS A 19 -14.61 -2.54 8.59
N GLN A 20 -15.21 -1.38 8.32
CA GLN A 20 -16.61 -1.09 8.65
C GLN A 20 -17.58 -2.00 7.89
N VAL A 21 -17.27 -2.34 6.64
CA VAL A 21 -18.06 -3.29 5.84
C VAL A 21 -17.92 -4.70 6.41
N LEU A 22 -16.72 -5.09 6.84
CA LEU A 22 -16.44 -6.38 7.48
C LEU A 22 -17.21 -6.58 8.80
N GLU A 23 -17.61 -5.51 9.48
CA GLU A 23 -18.40 -5.58 10.71
C GLU A 23 -19.89 -5.87 10.45
N GLY A 24 -20.38 -5.56 9.23
CA GLY A 24 -21.76 -5.84 8.82
C GLY A 24 -21.96 -7.26 8.28
N LYS A 25 -23.16 -7.84 8.50
CA LYS A 25 -23.52 -9.19 8.02
C LYS A 25 -23.27 -9.39 6.52
N THR A 26 -23.66 -8.40 5.70
CA THR A 26 -23.46 -8.45 4.24
C THR A 26 -21.98 -8.51 3.86
N GLY A 27 -21.12 -7.76 4.55
CA GLY A 27 -19.68 -7.80 4.30
C GLY A 27 -19.06 -9.11 4.73
N GLN A 28 -19.47 -9.66 5.89
CA GLN A 28 -19.04 -10.98 6.36
C GLN A 28 -19.39 -12.08 5.35
N ILE A 29 -20.60 -12.07 4.79
CA ILE A 29 -21.02 -13.03 3.75
C ILE A 29 -20.14 -12.91 2.51
N LYS A 30 -19.90 -11.68 2.02
CA LYS A 30 -19.05 -11.45 0.85
C LYS A 30 -17.61 -11.91 1.06
N VAL A 31 -17.05 -11.69 2.26
CA VAL A 31 -15.69 -12.15 2.60
C VAL A 31 -15.63 -13.66 2.69
N ALA A 32 -16.64 -14.30 3.28
CA ALA A 32 -16.74 -15.76 3.31
C ALA A 32 -16.80 -16.33 1.88
N HIS A 33 -17.51 -15.70 0.95
CA HIS A 33 -17.49 -16.10 -0.47
C HIS A 33 -16.08 -15.97 -1.07
N LEU A 34 -15.37 -14.86 -0.81
CA LEU A 34 -14.00 -14.68 -1.28
C LEU A 34 -13.03 -15.74 -0.71
N GLU A 35 -13.16 -16.08 0.58
CA GLU A 35 -12.36 -17.11 1.25
C GLU A 35 -12.61 -18.51 0.64
N ASN A 36 -13.87 -18.79 0.32
CA ASN A 36 -14.27 -20.00 -0.41
C ASN A 36 -13.71 -20.03 -1.83
N ASP A 37 -13.84 -18.93 -2.58
CA ASP A 37 -13.37 -18.82 -3.97
C ASP A 37 -11.85 -19.01 -4.07
N VAL A 38 -11.07 -18.39 -3.16
CA VAL A 38 -9.61 -18.56 -3.17
C VAL A 38 -9.18 -19.97 -2.77
N THR A 39 -9.88 -20.60 -1.83
CA THR A 39 -9.59 -21.99 -1.44
C THR A 39 -9.92 -22.94 -2.58
N LYS A 40 -11.08 -22.75 -3.24
CA LYS A 40 -11.47 -23.53 -4.40
C LYS A 40 -10.49 -23.36 -5.56
N ALA A 41 -10.05 -22.13 -5.84
CA ALA A 41 -9.05 -21.85 -6.85
C ALA A 41 -7.73 -22.58 -6.58
N LEU A 42 -7.30 -22.65 -5.31
CA LEU A 42 -6.11 -23.40 -4.90
C LEU A 42 -6.30 -24.91 -5.13
N LEU A 43 -7.46 -25.49 -4.78
CA LEU A 43 -7.73 -26.91 -5.03
C LEU A 43 -7.80 -27.24 -6.52
N ASN A 44 -8.49 -26.41 -7.32
CA ASN A 44 -8.55 -26.57 -8.78
C ASN A 44 -7.15 -26.55 -9.41
N LEU A 45 -6.26 -25.71 -8.88
CA LEU A 45 -4.86 -25.68 -9.33
C LEU A 45 -4.19 -27.03 -9.10
N PHE A 46 -4.43 -27.68 -7.96
CA PHE A 46 -3.87 -28.99 -7.67
C PHE A 46 -4.47 -30.12 -8.50
N ASP A 47 -5.77 -30.03 -8.81
CA ASP A 47 -6.50 -31.04 -9.58
C ASP A 47 -6.17 -30.98 -11.10
N HIS A 48 -5.84 -29.79 -11.61
CA HIS A 48 -5.60 -29.57 -13.04
C HIS A 48 -4.13 -29.39 -13.44
N CYS A 49 -3.20 -29.25 -12.49
CA CYS A 49 -1.77 -29.20 -12.78
C CYS A 49 -1.08 -30.55 -12.55
N SER A 50 0.16 -30.68 -13.01
CA SER A 50 0.99 -31.83 -12.63
C SER A 50 1.23 -31.88 -11.11
N PRO A 51 1.57 -33.07 -10.56
CA PRO A 51 1.87 -33.24 -9.13
C PRO A 51 3.00 -32.35 -8.60
N ALA A 52 3.80 -31.73 -9.49
CA ALA A 52 4.85 -30.79 -9.10
C ALA A 52 4.32 -29.57 -8.34
N VAL A 53 3.11 -29.08 -8.69
CA VAL A 53 2.51 -27.91 -8.03
C VAL A 53 2.10 -28.23 -6.59
N LEU A 54 1.34 -29.32 -6.38
CA LEU A 54 0.99 -29.78 -5.04
C LEU A 54 2.24 -30.14 -4.22
N LYS A 55 3.24 -30.79 -4.82
CA LYS A 55 4.51 -31.08 -4.13
C LYS A 55 5.21 -29.81 -3.67
N SER A 56 5.20 -28.75 -4.47
CA SER A 56 5.76 -27.45 -4.09
C SER A 56 5.01 -26.83 -2.91
N PHE A 57 3.67 -26.94 -2.87
CA PHE A 57 2.85 -26.51 -1.74
C PHE A 57 3.14 -27.32 -0.47
N LEU A 58 3.18 -28.65 -0.56
CA LEU A 58 3.50 -29.53 0.58
C LEU A 58 4.90 -29.28 1.17
N GLN A 59 5.85 -28.85 0.34
CA GLN A 59 7.17 -28.41 0.82
C GLN A 59 7.11 -27.18 1.72
N ILE A 60 6.20 -26.23 1.46
CA ILE A 60 5.97 -25.08 2.34
C ILE A 60 5.53 -25.57 3.73
N LEU A 61 4.72 -26.64 3.77
CA LEU A 61 4.24 -27.26 5.00
C LEU A 61 5.25 -28.19 5.69
N HIS A 62 6.45 -28.35 5.11
CA HIS A 62 7.47 -29.33 5.52
C HIS A 62 6.97 -30.78 5.51
N ILE A 63 6.08 -31.12 4.57
CA ILE A 63 5.57 -32.47 4.36
C ILE A 63 6.42 -33.13 3.26
N LYS A 64 7.29 -34.06 3.67
CA LYS A 64 8.24 -34.74 2.75
C LYS A 64 7.58 -35.79 1.87
N GLN A 65 6.49 -36.40 2.34
CA GLN A 65 5.74 -37.42 1.60
C GLN A 65 4.71 -36.71 0.72
N ALA A 66 4.91 -36.78 -0.59
CA ALA A 66 3.88 -36.51 -1.57
C ALA A 66 3.47 -37.87 -2.15
N PRO A 67 2.48 -38.58 -1.57
CA PRO A 67 1.91 -39.77 -2.20
C PRO A 67 1.53 -39.49 -3.65
N GLY A 68 1.56 -40.52 -4.48
CA GLY A 68 1.32 -40.40 -5.94
C GLY A 68 -0.07 -39.89 -6.30
N ALA A 69 -1.03 -39.90 -5.36
CA ALA A 69 -2.34 -39.32 -5.52
C ALA A 69 -2.81 -38.68 -4.19
N PHE A 70 -3.36 -37.47 -4.31
CA PHE A 70 -4.16 -36.83 -3.28
C PHE A 70 -5.58 -36.65 -3.81
N ASN A 71 -6.53 -36.67 -2.89
CA ASN A 71 -7.92 -36.29 -3.12
C ASN A 71 -8.18 -34.93 -2.46
N PHE A 72 -9.20 -34.24 -2.97
CA PHE A 72 -9.56 -32.89 -2.56
C PHE A 72 -11.04 -32.85 -2.24
N ASP A 73 -11.38 -32.40 -1.03
CA ASP A 73 -12.76 -32.08 -0.67
C ASP A 73 -12.87 -30.58 -0.43
N PHE A 74 -13.90 -29.96 -1.01
CA PHE A 74 -14.25 -28.56 -0.81
C PHE A 74 -15.48 -28.47 0.11
N GLN A 75 -15.45 -27.56 1.09
CA GLN A 75 -16.49 -27.40 2.11
C GLN A 75 -16.80 -28.71 2.84
N VAL A 76 -15.90 -29.08 3.73
CA VAL A 76 -15.85 -30.39 4.36
C VAL A 76 -17.08 -30.64 5.22
N SER A 77 -17.91 -31.62 4.85
CA SER A 77 -19.14 -31.97 5.56
C SER A 77 -19.08 -33.30 6.32
N ASP A 78 -18.24 -34.25 5.89
CA ASP A 78 -18.06 -35.52 6.58
C ASP A 78 -17.10 -35.38 7.78
N THR A 79 -17.67 -35.37 8.97
CA THR A 79 -16.94 -35.23 10.25
C THR A 79 -16.11 -36.47 10.64
N ASN A 80 -16.32 -37.62 10.01
CA ASN A 80 -15.67 -38.89 10.36
C ASN A 80 -14.64 -39.34 9.33
N ALA A 81 -14.75 -38.92 8.06
CA ALA A 81 -13.87 -39.33 6.97
C ALA A 81 -12.37 -39.22 7.34
N TYR A 82 -11.96 -38.12 7.96
CA TYR A 82 -10.54 -37.81 8.14
C TYR A 82 -9.95 -38.24 9.49
N ARG A 83 -10.77 -38.70 10.43
CA ARG A 83 -10.33 -39.09 11.79
C ARG A 83 -9.36 -40.27 11.78
N ARG A 84 -9.47 -41.16 10.79
CA ARG A 84 -8.68 -42.39 10.68
C ARG A 84 -7.29 -42.17 10.07
N HIS A 85 -7.01 -41.00 9.51
CA HIS A 85 -5.72 -40.73 8.90
C HIS A 85 -4.63 -40.65 9.98
N PRO A 86 -3.48 -41.32 9.82
CA PRO A 86 -2.38 -41.28 10.78
C PRO A 86 -1.84 -39.86 11.01
N LYS A 87 -1.69 -39.07 9.94
CA LYS A 87 -1.25 -37.67 10.00
C LYS A 87 -2.45 -36.76 9.76
N ARG A 88 -2.83 -35.99 10.78
CA ARG A 88 -3.96 -35.05 10.75
C ARG A 88 -3.41 -33.65 10.97
N ILE A 89 -3.44 -32.81 9.94
CA ILE A 89 -2.82 -31.50 9.97
C ILE A 89 -3.91 -30.45 9.84
N MET A 90 -4.05 -29.58 10.84
CA MET A 90 -4.86 -28.38 10.71
C MET A 90 -4.01 -27.28 10.10
N LEU A 91 -4.41 -26.75 8.96
CA LEU A 91 -3.73 -25.71 8.22
C LEU A 91 -4.59 -24.45 8.19
N ALA A 92 -4.10 -23.38 8.79
CA ALA A 92 -4.64 -22.04 8.55
C ALA A 92 -3.81 -21.35 7.45
N ILE A 93 -4.45 -20.89 6.39
CA ILE A 93 -3.86 -20.05 5.35
C ILE A 93 -4.41 -18.63 5.53
N ILE A 94 -3.55 -17.68 5.90
CA ILE A 94 -3.98 -16.33 6.28
C ILE A 94 -3.32 -15.26 5.39
N SER A 95 -3.90 -14.06 5.30
CA SER A 95 -3.17 -12.89 4.80
C SER A 95 -2.18 -12.40 5.86
N ALA A 96 -1.03 -11.84 5.48
CA ALA A 96 -0.01 -11.37 6.42
C ALA A 96 -0.51 -10.32 7.44
N ASP A 97 -1.58 -9.59 7.12
CA ASP A 97 -2.24 -8.59 7.97
C ASP A 97 -3.45 -9.14 8.77
N THR A 98 -3.69 -10.46 8.69
CA THR A 98 -4.79 -11.11 9.41
C THR A 98 -4.59 -11.00 10.91
N GLN A 99 -5.60 -10.47 11.61
CA GLN A 99 -5.61 -10.42 13.06
C GLN A 99 -6.00 -11.78 13.63
N GLU A 100 -5.27 -12.25 14.64
CA GLU A 100 -5.70 -13.37 15.48
C GLU A 100 -6.59 -12.83 16.60
N LYS A 101 -7.75 -13.46 16.83
CA LYS A 101 -8.65 -13.11 17.92
C LYS A 101 -9.01 -14.36 18.74
N SER A 102 -9.10 -14.14 20.05
CA SER A 102 -9.59 -15.12 21.02
C SER A 102 -10.71 -14.48 21.83
N GLY A 103 -11.80 -15.21 22.10
CA GLY A 103 -12.86 -14.74 23.00
C GLY A 103 -14.22 -15.39 22.77
N LYS A 104 -14.91 -15.72 23.88
CA LYS A 104 -16.24 -16.34 23.93
C LYS A 104 -17.36 -15.55 23.23
N SER A 105 -17.12 -14.27 22.87
CA SER A 105 -18.12 -13.41 22.20
C SER A 105 -18.37 -13.79 20.74
N TYR A 106 -17.47 -14.57 20.12
CA TYR A 106 -17.69 -15.13 18.79
C TYR A 106 -18.27 -16.53 18.95
N SER A 107 -19.58 -16.63 19.21
CA SER A 107 -20.27 -17.92 19.27
C SER A 107 -20.34 -18.53 17.87
N VAL A 108 -19.32 -19.31 17.49
CA VAL A 108 -19.31 -19.99 16.20
C VAL A 108 -20.21 -21.22 16.31
N THR A 109 -21.48 -21.08 15.91
CA THR A 109 -22.50 -22.11 16.12
C THR A 109 -22.34 -23.32 15.17
N LYS A 110 -21.67 -23.14 14.02
CA LYS A 110 -21.20 -24.21 13.13
C LYS A 110 -19.94 -23.77 12.39
N THR A 111 -18.90 -24.59 12.41
CA THR A 111 -17.62 -24.34 11.73
C THR A 111 -17.39 -25.40 10.68
N ILE A 112 -17.56 -25.04 9.40
CA ILE A 112 -17.22 -25.91 8.28
C ILE A 112 -15.83 -25.50 7.80
N PRO A 113 -14.84 -26.41 7.76
CA PRO A 113 -13.55 -26.15 7.13
C PRO A 113 -13.71 -25.91 5.63
N ASP A 114 -12.95 -24.97 5.09
CA ASP A 114 -13.06 -24.58 3.68
C ASP A 114 -12.66 -25.72 2.73
N ALA A 115 -11.70 -26.56 3.13
CA ALA A 115 -11.25 -27.69 2.32
C ALA A 115 -10.54 -28.79 3.12
N CYS A 116 -10.37 -29.96 2.50
CA CYS A 116 -9.42 -30.98 2.92
C CYS A 116 -8.60 -31.51 1.74
N ILE A 117 -7.28 -31.64 1.94
CA ILE A 117 -6.37 -32.36 1.04
C ILE A 117 -5.97 -33.64 1.74
N PHE A 118 -6.25 -34.81 1.15
CA PHE A 118 -6.02 -36.08 1.83
C PHE A 118 -5.51 -37.20 0.93
N SER A 119 -4.88 -38.17 1.57
CA SER A 119 -4.31 -39.41 1.03
C SER A 119 -4.41 -40.47 2.11
N ASN A 120 -4.08 -41.73 1.83
CA ASN A 120 -4.19 -42.81 2.84
C ASN A 120 -3.52 -42.48 4.19
N ASP A 121 -2.37 -41.79 4.16
CA ASP A 121 -1.57 -41.54 5.38
C ASP A 121 -1.76 -40.16 5.98
N THR A 122 -2.27 -39.20 5.21
CA THR A 122 -2.30 -37.78 5.59
C THR A 122 -3.61 -37.13 5.21
N ALA A 123 -4.22 -36.41 6.15
CA ALA A 123 -5.31 -35.46 5.91
C ALA A 123 -4.90 -34.07 6.39
N ILE A 124 -5.10 -33.07 5.54
CA ILE A 124 -4.78 -31.66 5.78
C ILE A 124 -6.10 -30.90 5.70
N LEU A 125 -6.62 -30.47 6.84
CA LEU A 125 -7.84 -29.67 6.92
C LEU A 125 -7.46 -28.20 6.79
N ILE A 126 -8.13 -27.46 5.92
CA ILE A 126 -7.78 -26.11 5.54
C ILE A 126 -8.84 -25.14 6.05
N GLU A 127 -8.38 -24.11 6.74
CA GLU A 127 -9.13 -22.89 7.03
C GLU A 127 -8.41 -21.70 6.38
N SER A 128 -9.12 -20.95 5.55
CA SER A 128 -8.61 -19.78 4.84
C SER A 128 -9.13 -18.49 5.45
N LYS A 129 -8.25 -17.50 5.54
CA LYS A 129 -8.59 -16.12 5.87
C LYS A 129 -7.94 -15.18 4.89
N THR A 130 -8.75 -14.33 4.28
CA THR A 130 -8.26 -13.29 3.35
C THR A 130 -8.32 -11.91 3.99
N GLN A 131 -9.45 -11.60 4.63
CA GLN A 131 -9.71 -10.29 5.24
C GLN A 131 -10.35 -10.42 6.62
N SER A 132 -10.94 -11.57 6.95
CA SER A 132 -11.54 -11.83 8.26
C SER A 132 -10.47 -12.29 9.27
N PRO A 133 -10.66 -12.03 10.58
CA PRO A 133 -9.72 -12.48 11.60
C PRO A 133 -9.71 -14.01 11.71
N LEU A 134 -8.56 -14.57 12.09
CA LEU A 134 -8.46 -15.97 12.47
C LEU A 134 -9.00 -16.14 13.91
N ILE A 135 -10.05 -16.94 14.07
CA ILE A 135 -10.68 -17.20 15.37
C ILE A 135 -10.17 -18.54 15.93
N GLU A 136 -9.48 -18.53 17.06
CA GLU A 136 -8.87 -19.76 17.61
C GLU A 136 -9.91 -20.82 17.99
N GLU A 137 -11.06 -20.40 18.54
CA GLU A 137 -12.14 -21.30 18.94
C GLU A 137 -12.72 -22.04 17.73
N GLN A 138 -12.74 -21.40 16.55
CA GLN A 138 -13.14 -22.06 15.32
C GLN A 138 -12.15 -23.16 14.93
N ILE A 139 -10.85 -22.89 15.00
CA ILE A 139 -9.81 -23.89 14.71
C ILE A 139 -9.93 -25.09 15.64
N LYS A 140 -10.06 -24.84 16.95
CA LYS A 140 -10.22 -25.89 17.97
C LYS A 140 -11.49 -26.71 17.73
N SER A 141 -12.61 -26.04 17.40
CA SER A 141 -13.88 -26.70 17.06
C SER A 141 -13.72 -27.63 15.84
N GLN A 142 -13.11 -27.14 14.76
CA GLN A 142 -12.87 -27.92 13.54
C GLN A 142 -11.97 -29.13 13.80
N ILE A 143 -10.88 -28.96 14.57
CA ILE A 143 -10.01 -30.08 14.95
C ILE A 143 -10.82 -31.16 15.68
N ASN A 144 -11.57 -30.78 16.72
CA ASN A 144 -12.35 -31.72 17.51
C ASN A 144 -13.43 -32.41 16.67
N GLN A 145 -14.09 -31.66 15.79
CA GLN A 145 -15.19 -32.16 14.98
C GLN A 145 -14.71 -33.11 13.85
N PHE A 146 -13.68 -32.76 13.09
CA PHE A 146 -13.28 -33.47 11.87
C PHE A 146 -12.09 -34.42 12.06
N PHE A 147 -11.21 -34.12 13.01
CA PHE A 147 -10.05 -34.97 13.30
C PHE A 147 -10.13 -35.69 14.64
N GLY A 148 -10.97 -35.22 15.57
CA GLY A 148 -10.91 -35.60 16.99
C GLY A 148 -9.69 -34.99 17.68
N THR A 149 -8.49 -35.17 17.10
CA THR A 149 -7.24 -34.53 17.50
C THR A 149 -6.37 -34.23 16.27
N ALA A 150 -5.72 -33.08 16.24
CA ALA A 150 -4.70 -32.78 15.23
C ALA A 150 -3.34 -33.32 15.67
N THR A 151 -2.59 -33.90 14.73
CA THR A 151 -1.18 -34.25 14.95
C THR A 151 -0.26 -33.04 14.83
N LYS A 152 -0.66 -32.06 14.02
CA LYS A 152 0.06 -30.81 13.81
C LYS A 152 -0.92 -29.69 13.50
N GLU A 153 -0.59 -28.50 13.97
CA GLU A 153 -1.17 -27.24 13.50
C GLU A 153 -0.11 -26.48 12.71
N ARG A 154 -0.53 -25.84 11.62
CA ARG A 154 0.33 -25.07 10.72
C ARG A 154 -0.37 -23.78 10.34
N ARG A 155 0.43 -22.72 10.23
CA ARG A 155 0.01 -21.42 9.72
C ARG A 155 0.97 -21.03 8.62
N ILE A 156 0.44 -20.69 7.46
CA ILE A 156 1.20 -20.13 6.34
C ILE A 156 0.44 -18.93 5.79
N THR A 157 1.12 -18.08 5.04
CA THR A 157 0.46 -16.93 4.42
C THR A 157 0.13 -17.15 2.95
N TRP A 158 -0.90 -16.47 2.46
CA TRP A 158 -1.14 -16.35 1.02
C TRP A 158 0.06 -15.72 0.30
N GLU A 159 0.78 -14.82 0.97
CA GLU A 159 2.04 -14.26 0.50
C GLU A 159 3.12 -15.33 0.27
N ASP A 160 3.31 -16.26 1.22
CA ASP A 160 4.28 -17.36 1.09
C ASP A 160 3.94 -18.28 -0.08
N ILE A 161 2.66 -18.63 -0.23
CA ILE A 161 2.16 -19.45 -1.35
C ILE A 161 2.45 -18.72 -2.66
N SER A 162 2.05 -17.45 -2.77
CA SER A 162 2.22 -16.67 -4.01
C SER A 162 3.70 -16.52 -4.39
N GLU A 163 4.61 -16.30 -3.43
CA GLU A 163 6.04 -16.23 -3.71
C GLU A 163 6.59 -17.57 -4.20
N LYS A 164 6.28 -18.67 -3.49
CA LYS A 164 6.73 -20.01 -3.86
C LYS A 164 6.24 -20.40 -5.26
N PHE A 165 4.98 -20.09 -5.57
CA PHE A 165 4.36 -20.41 -6.85
C PHE A 165 4.89 -19.55 -7.98
N ARG A 166 5.18 -18.26 -7.77
CA ARG A 166 5.87 -17.44 -8.78
C ARG A 166 7.27 -17.98 -9.12
N ILE A 167 8.03 -18.45 -8.11
CA ILE A 167 9.33 -19.11 -8.34
C ILE A 167 9.16 -20.42 -9.10
N LEU A 168 8.12 -21.18 -8.78
CA LEU A 168 7.81 -22.44 -9.46
C LEU A 168 7.39 -22.20 -10.92
N SER A 169 6.56 -21.19 -11.19
CA SER A 169 6.06 -20.90 -12.54
C SER A 169 7.18 -20.72 -13.55
N GLY A 170 8.26 -20.01 -13.17
CA GLY A 170 9.44 -19.85 -14.03
C GLY A 170 10.18 -21.15 -14.38
N LYS A 171 9.80 -22.29 -13.79
CA LYS A 171 10.32 -23.64 -14.07
C LYS A 171 9.28 -24.56 -14.73
N LEU A 172 8.00 -24.20 -14.67
CA LEU A 172 6.91 -24.95 -15.28
C LEU A 172 6.80 -24.61 -16.78
N LYS A 173 6.03 -25.41 -17.51
CA LYS A 173 5.78 -25.19 -18.94
C LYS A 173 4.31 -25.46 -19.26
N GLY A 174 3.83 -24.87 -20.35
CA GLY A 174 2.49 -25.14 -20.88
C GLY A 174 1.38 -24.79 -19.87
N LEU A 175 0.44 -25.71 -19.69
CA LEU A 175 -0.76 -25.51 -18.88
C LEU A 175 -0.44 -25.20 -17.41
N ASP A 176 0.50 -25.92 -16.80
CA ASP A 176 0.89 -25.72 -15.40
C ASP A 176 1.40 -24.29 -15.14
N ALA A 177 2.28 -23.78 -16.01
CA ALA A 177 2.80 -22.41 -15.89
C ALA A 177 1.67 -21.39 -15.98
N PHE A 178 0.80 -21.55 -16.98
CA PHE A 178 -0.35 -20.68 -17.19
C PHE A 178 -1.30 -20.66 -15.97
N LEU A 179 -1.71 -21.83 -15.46
CA LEU A 179 -2.64 -21.90 -14.33
C LEU A 179 -2.03 -21.35 -13.04
N VAL A 180 -0.74 -21.61 -12.80
CA VAL A 180 -0.02 -21.06 -11.65
C VAL A 180 0.11 -19.53 -11.75
N GLU A 181 0.37 -18.99 -12.94
CA GLU A 181 0.40 -17.54 -13.16
C GLU A 181 -0.97 -16.90 -12.93
N GLN A 182 -2.03 -17.45 -13.51
CA GLN A 182 -3.40 -16.95 -13.30
C GLN A 182 -3.80 -16.99 -11.82
N PHE A 183 -3.44 -18.05 -11.09
CA PHE A 183 -3.68 -18.12 -9.65
C PHE A 183 -2.90 -17.04 -8.89
N CYS A 184 -1.62 -16.83 -9.21
CA CYS A 184 -0.84 -15.77 -8.57
C CYS A 184 -1.37 -14.37 -8.88
N ASP A 185 -1.84 -14.15 -10.10
CA ASP A 185 -2.44 -12.87 -10.52
C ASP A 185 -3.80 -12.66 -9.86
N PHE A 186 -4.57 -13.73 -9.63
CA PHE A 186 -5.78 -13.66 -8.80
C PHE A 186 -5.47 -13.28 -7.34
N LEU A 187 -4.45 -13.88 -6.71
CA LEU A 187 -4.02 -13.48 -5.37
C LEU A 187 -3.55 -12.02 -5.33
N GLU A 188 -2.91 -11.54 -6.40
CA GLU A 188 -2.52 -10.14 -6.54
C GLU A 188 -3.73 -9.23 -6.69
N LEU A 189 -4.69 -9.64 -7.50
CA LEU A 189 -5.94 -8.94 -7.76
C LEU A 189 -6.79 -8.77 -6.51
N ILE A 190 -6.71 -9.67 -5.52
CA ILE A 190 -7.45 -9.52 -4.24
C ILE A 190 -6.57 -8.98 -3.11
N GLY A 191 -5.31 -8.66 -3.41
CA GLY A 191 -4.38 -7.96 -2.51
C GLY A 191 -3.71 -8.84 -1.44
N ILE A 192 -3.77 -10.17 -1.54
CA ILE A 192 -3.18 -11.12 -0.57
C ILE A 192 -1.91 -11.80 -1.10
N SER A 193 -1.43 -11.42 -2.30
CA SER A 193 -0.11 -11.84 -2.79
C SER A 193 1.04 -11.08 -2.13
N LYS A 194 2.24 -11.66 -2.16
CA LYS A 194 3.48 -10.95 -1.77
C LYS A 194 3.72 -9.79 -2.73
N PHE A 195 4.16 -8.64 -2.21
CA PHE A 195 4.44 -7.47 -3.04
C PHE A 195 5.44 -7.79 -4.16
N ASN A 196 5.01 -7.54 -5.39
CA ASN A 196 5.76 -7.87 -6.62
C ASN A 196 6.19 -6.62 -7.41
N GLY A 197 6.05 -5.44 -6.81
CA GLY A 197 6.20 -4.15 -7.47
C GLY A 197 4.86 -3.52 -7.85
N PHE A 198 4.94 -2.36 -8.49
CA PHE A 198 3.79 -1.68 -9.06
C PHE A 198 3.67 -2.00 -10.56
N SER A 199 2.44 -2.05 -11.05
CA SER A 199 2.08 -2.07 -12.47
C SER A 199 1.70 -0.66 -12.92
N GLU A 200 1.64 -0.40 -14.23
CA GLU A 200 1.18 0.90 -14.75
C GLU A 200 -0.30 1.13 -14.43
N LEU A 201 -1.10 0.06 -14.48
CA LEU A 201 -2.52 0.09 -14.13
C LEU A 201 -2.73 0.59 -12.69
N ASP A 202 -1.87 0.21 -11.75
CA ASP A 202 -1.98 0.68 -10.36
C ASP A 202 -2.00 2.21 -10.27
N PHE A 203 -1.28 2.91 -11.16
CA PHE A 203 -1.25 4.38 -11.21
C PHE A 203 -2.35 4.97 -12.09
N TYR A 204 -2.62 4.41 -13.27
CA TYR A 204 -3.70 4.91 -14.15
C TYR A 204 -5.07 4.90 -13.48
N MET A 205 -5.30 3.95 -12.57
CA MET A 205 -6.52 3.91 -11.77
C MET A 205 -6.68 5.12 -10.85
N LEU A 206 -5.62 5.86 -10.49
CA LEU A 206 -5.72 7.10 -9.70
C LEU A 206 -6.43 8.23 -10.47
N GLY A 207 -6.27 8.29 -11.80
CA GLY A 207 -6.93 9.28 -12.65
C GLY A 207 -8.22 8.81 -13.29
N SER A 208 -8.75 7.67 -12.82
CA SER A 208 -9.99 7.06 -13.36
C SER A 208 -11.26 7.52 -12.65
N LEU A 209 -11.17 8.50 -11.74
CA LEU A 209 -12.32 9.07 -11.03
C LEU A 209 -13.34 9.63 -12.03
N GLY A 210 -14.59 9.17 -11.94
CA GLY A 210 -15.66 9.53 -12.86
C GLY A 210 -15.57 8.92 -14.27
N LYS A 211 -14.54 8.11 -14.55
CA LYS A 211 -14.37 7.37 -15.83
C LYS A 211 -14.88 5.93 -15.76
N ILE A 212 -15.05 5.39 -14.54
CA ILE A 212 -15.53 4.03 -14.25
C ILE A 212 -16.55 4.07 -13.10
N PRO A 213 -17.31 2.99 -12.86
CA PRO A 213 -18.21 2.92 -11.71
C PRO A 213 -17.50 3.17 -10.37
N ASP A 214 -18.17 3.87 -9.45
CA ASP A 214 -17.59 4.26 -8.16
C ASP A 214 -17.15 3.07 -7.30
N GLU A 215 -17.87 1.94 -7.36
CA GLU A 215 -17.51 0.70 -6.64
C GLU A 215 -16.17 0.13 -7.17
N ASP A 216 -16.03 0.04 -8.49
CA ASP A 216 -14.81 -0.47 -9.14
C ASP A 216 -13.60 0.45 -8.88
N TYR A 217 -13.83 1.77 -8.89
CA TYR A 217 -12.81 2.74 -8.52
C TYR A 217 -12.38 2.58 -7.07
N ALA A 218 -13.33 2.47 -6.14
CA ALA A 218 -13.05 2.26 -4.73
C ALA A 218 -12.25 0.97 -4.49
N ASP A 219 -12.62 -0.13 -5.15
CA ASP A 219 -11.90 -1.41 -5.02
C ASP A 219 -10.48 -1.32 -5.58
N SER A 220 -10.30 -0.67 -6.73
CA SER A 220 -8.97 -0.40 -7.29
C SER A 220 -8.10 0.44 -6.35
N LYS A 221 -8.67 1.45 -5.69
CA LYS A 221 -7.97 2.29 -4.72
C LYS A 221 -7.57 1.51 -3.47
N ARG A 222 -8.42 0.61 -2.99
CA ARG A 222 -8.12 -0.26 -1.85
C ARG A 222 -7.00 -1.26 -2.17
N LEU A 223 -7.01 -1.85 -3.36
CA LEU A 223 -5.91 -2.70 -3.83
C LEU A 223 -4.60 -1.93 -3.91
N PHE A 224 -4.64 -0.74 -4.50
CA PHE A 224 -3.45 0.08 -4.61
C PHE A 224 -2.93 0.49 -3.23
N HIS A 225 -3.81 0.84 -2.30
CA HIS A 225 -3.44 1.10 -0.91
C HIS A 225 -2.77 -0.11 -0.24
N ARG A 226 -3.29 -1.34 -0.42
CA ARG A 226 -2.63 -2.56 0.08
C ARG A 226 -1.22 -2.74 -0.51
N LYS A 227 -1.05 -2.49 -1.80
CA LYS A 227 0.27 -2.51 -2.45
C LYS A 227 1.22 -1.46 -1.88
N ILE A 228 0.75 -0.24 -1.67
CA ILE A 228 1.51 0.83 -1.00
C ILE A 228 1.91 0.40 0.41
N SER A 229 1.00 -0.15 1.21
CA SER A 229 1.31 -0.61 2.56
C SER A 229 2.42 -1.66 2.57
N LYS A 230 2.30 -2.69 1.73
CA LYS A 230 3.34 -3.72 1.61
C LYS A 230 4.68 -3.16 1.14
N PHE A 231 4.67 -2.24 0.18
CA PHE A 231 5.87 -1.53 -0.27
C PHE A 231 6.53 -0.72 0.85
N MET A 232 5.75 0.06 1.59
CA MET A 232 6.26 0.93 2.65
C MET A 232 6.79 0.14 3.85
N GLU A 233 6.15 -0.98 4.23
CA GLU A 233 6.65 -1.86 5.29
C GLU A 233 7.98 -2.52 4.90
N MET A 234 8.10 -3.01 3.65
CA MET A 234 9.38 -3.52 3.14
C MET A 234 10.47 -2.44 3.12
N LEU A 235 10.12 -1.24 2.66
CA LEU A 235 11.06 -0.12 2.60
C LEU A 235 11.48 0.35 4.01
N LYS A 236 10.57 0.35 4.99
CA LYS A 236 10.86 0.69 6.40
C LYS A 236 11.97 -0.19 6.97
N ILE A 237 11.87 -1.51 6.77
CA ILE A 237 12.88 -2.47 7.24
C ILE A 237 14.25 -2.09 6.67
N GLU A 238 14.31 -1.81 5.36
CA GLU A 238 15.54 -1.41 4.68
C GLU A 238 16.07 -0.03 5.14
N MET A 239 15.18 0.87 5.58
CA MET A 239 15.53 2.24 5.98
C MET A 239 15.99 2.35 7.42
N GLN A 240 15.77 1.35 8.27
CA GLN A 240 16.10 1.41 9.71
C GLN A 240 17.57 1.77 9.97
N SER A 241 18.50 1.26 9.15
CA SER A 241 19.94 1.58 9.23
C SER A 241 20.32 2.87 8.50
N VAL A 242 19.56 3.26 7.48
CA VAL A 242 19.83 4.44 6.64
C VAL A 242 19.39 5.72 7.34
N LEU A 243 18.23 5.70 8.00
CA LEU A 243 17.61 6.86 8.64
C LEU A 243 17.87 6.88 10.16
N ASN A 244 18.93 6.23 10.63
CA ASN A 244 19.26 6.10 12.06
C ASN A 244 19.76 7.40 12.73
N PHE A 245 19.95 8.47 11.96
CA PHE A 245 20.32 9.79 12.48
C PHE A 245 19.18 10.45 13.27
N LYS A 246 17.94 9.97 13.12
CA LYS A 246 16.76 10.50 13.80
C LYS A 246 15.68 9.44 13.95
N ASN A 247 14.89 9.49 15.03
CA ASN A 247 13.74 8.57 15.14
C ASN A 247 12.72 8.90 14.05
N PHE A 248 12.14 7.87 13.45
CA PHE A 248 11.12 8.02 12.43
C PHE A 248 10.05 6.95 12.55
N ASP A 249 8.84 7.30 12.13
CA ASP A 249 7.75 6.38 11.88
C ASP A 249 7.35 6.45 10.41
N ILE A 250 6.72 5.39 9.91
CA ILE A 250 6.07 5.46 8.60
C ILE A 250 4.63 5.93 8.75
N HIS A 251 4.21 6.78 7.83
CA HIS A 251 2.80 7.07 7.61
C HIS A 251 2.43 6.55 6.23
N ILE A 252 1.42 5.69 6.21
CA ILE A 252 0.82 5.21 4.97
C ILE A 252 -0.54 5.91 4.85
N SER A 253 -0.66 6.89 3.96
CA SER A 253 -1.91 7.63 3.85
C SER A 253 -3.01 6.69 3.37
N ARG A 254 -4.18 6.82 4.01
CA ARG A 254 -5.41 6.26 3.44
C ARG A 254 -5.65 6.97 2.14
N VAL A 255 -5.92 6.21 1.08
CA VAL A 255 -6.19 6.74 -0.23
C VAL A 255 -7.64 7.24 -0.24
N PRO A 256 -7.90 8.57 -0.23
CA PRO A 256 -9.27 9.06 -0.26
C PRO A 256 -9.94 8.65 -1.58
N THR A 257 -11.23 8.32 -1.53
CA THR A 257 -12.01 7.89 -2.72
C THR A 257 -12.08 8.97 -3.80
N GLN A 258 -11.79 10.24 -3.48
CA GLN A 258 -11.83 11.34 -4.44
C GLN A 258 -10.44 11.92 -4.77
N ALA A 259 -9.36 11.42 -4.16
CA ALA A 259 -8.05 11.98 -4.42
C ALA A 259 -7.43 11.38 -5.69
N ILE A 260 -6.95 12.25 -6.58
CA ILE A 260 -6.19 11.89 -7.81
C ILE A 260 -4.71 11.56 -7.53
N GLU A 261 -4.28 11.76 -6.29
CA GLU A 261 -2.96 11.42 -5.78
C GLU A 261 -3.07 10.84 -4.38
N THR A 262 -1.99 10.21 -3.92
CA THR A 262 -1.84 9.81 -2.52
C THR A 262 -0.38 9.89 -2.14
N HIS A 263 -0.05 9.82 -0.86
CA HIS A 263 1.33 9.81 -0.40
C HIS A 263 1.53 8.81 0.73
N SER A 264 2.79 8.53 1.00
CA SER A 264 3.25 7.83 2.20
C SER A 264 4.62 8.38 2.52
N GLY A 265 5.13 8.22 3.73
CA GLY A 265 6.42 8.80 4.04
C GLY A 265 7.00 8.40 5.38
N PHE A 266 8.24 8.83 5.58
CA PHE A 266 8.99 8.71 6.83
C PHE A 266 8.90 10.05 7.58
N TYR A 267 8.31 10.02 8.77
CA TYR A 267 8.05 11.19 9.60
C TYR A 267 8.97 11.17 10.80
N PHE A 268 9.78 12.21 10.97
CA PHE A 268 10.84 12.24 11.97
C PHE A 268 10.40 12.95 13.25
N TYR A 269 10.84 12.45 14.41
CA TYR A 269 10.44 12.97 15.73
C TYR A 269 11.51 12.78 16.81
N ASP A 270 11.34 13.44 17.96
CA ASP A 270 12.32 13.46 19.07
C ASP A 270 11.84 12.68 20.32
N LYS A 271 10.98 11.69 20.15
CA LYS A 271 10.27 10.94 21.21
C LYS A 271 9.44 11.79 22.19
N ASN A 272 9.36 13.10 22.00
CA ASN A 272 8.52 13.99 22.81
C ASN A 272 7.07 13.96 22.27
N PRO A 273 6.10 13.43 23.02
CA PRO A 273 4.71 13.32 22.56
C PRO A 273 4.02 14.69 22.38
N LYS A 274 4.61 15.78 22.90
CA LYS A 274 4.09 17.15 22.70
C LYS A 274 4.47 17.73 21.34
N ILE A 275 5.42 17.12 20.63
CA ILE A 275 5.89 17.59 19.34
C ILE A 275 5.04 16.94 18.24
N HIS A 276 4.46 17.77 17.38
CA HIS A 276 3.69 17.30 16.23
C HIS A 276 4.57 16.46 15.29
N VAL A 277 4.04 15.38 14.71
CA VAL A 277 4.78 14.43 13.85
C VAL A 277 5.43 15.06 12.60
N ASN A 278 4.96 16.24 12.19
CA ASN A 278 5.51 17.02 11.06
C ASN A 278 6.50 18.11 11.49
N HIS A 279 6.95 18.13 12.75
CA HIS A 279 7.84 19.18 13.26
C HIS A 279 9.13 19.31 12.42
N TYR A 280 9.60 18.18 11.89
CA TYR A 280 10.70 18.07 10.96
C TYR A 280 10.19 17.83 9.53
N PRO A 281 10.99 18.19 8.51
CA PRO A 281 10.71 17.75 7.15
C PRO A 281 10.62 16.22 7.06
N SER A 282 9.65 15.70 6.31
CA SER A 282 9.44 14.26 6.10
C SER A 282 10.04 13.80 4.77
N ILE A 283 10.36 12.52 4.64
CA ILE A 283 10.70 11.93 3.34
C ILE A 283 9.45 11.26 2.80
N ASN A 284 8.81 11.89 1.81
CA ASN A 284 7.55 11.45 1.23
C ASN A 284 7.76 10.75 -0.11
N ILE A 285 6.93 9.75 -0.35
CA ILE A 285 6.72 9.12 -1.63
C ILE A 285 5.30 9.48 -2.05
N ILE A 286 5.16 10.22 -3.14
CA ILE A 286 3.88 10.71 -3.67
C ILE A 286 3.56 9.92 -4.94
N TYR A 287 2.32 9.44 -5.05
CA TYR A 287 1.84 8.60 -6.14
C TYR A 287 0.83 9.39 -6.97
N PHE A 288 1.14 9.58 -8.26
CA PHE A 288 0.31 10.27 -9.24
C PHE A 288 -0.09 9.30 -10.36
N GLU A 289 -1.08 9.67 -11.17
CA GLU A 289 -1.54 8.88 -12.32
C GLU A 289 -0.42 8.48 -13.29
N TYR A 290 0.56 9.37 -13.51
CA TYR A 290 1.64 9.18 -14.50
C TYR A 290 3.05 9.18 -13.90
N SER A 291 3.18 9.35 -12.58
CA SER A 291 4.50 9.38 -11.96
C SER A 291 4.48 9.01 -10.48
N MET A 292 5.66 8.72 -9.96
CA MET A 292 5.92 8.58 -8.52
C MET A 292 7.02 9.57 -8.15
N GLN A 293 6.84 10.34 -7.08
CA GLN A 293 7.83 11.31 -6.61
C GLN A 293 8.42 10.89 -5.28
N LEU A 294 9.74 11.07 -5.09
CA LEU A 294 10.41 11.00 -3.80
C LEU A 294 10.80 12.41 -3.39
N THR A 295 10.36 12.88 -2.23
CA THR A 295 10.58 14.26 -1.78
C THR A 295 11.05 14.33 -0.32
N LEU A 296 11.97 15.23 -0.01
CA LEU A 296 12.15 15.79 1.33
C LEU A 296 11.22 16.99 1.45
N ASN A 297 10.16 16.84 2.24
CA ASN A 297 9.00 17.70 2.24
C ASN A 297 8.85 18.46 3.56
N ALA A 298 8.65 19.78 3.49
CA ALA A 298 8.42 20.62 4.65
C ALA A 298 7.20 21.52 4.40
N GLU A 299 6.09 21.16 5.02
CA GLU A 299 4.80 21.84 4.79
C GLU A 299 4.35 22.67 5.98
N ILE A 300 4.69 22.29 7.21
CA ILE A 300 4.25 23.03 8.39
C ILE A 300 5.28 24.10 8.77
N GLN A 301 4.81 25.15 9.45
CA GLN A 301 5.63 26.32 9.77
C GLN A 301 6.98 25.95 10.44
N HIS A 302 6.99 24.94 11.32
CA HIS A 302 8.21 24.52 11.98
C HIS A 302 9.21 23.86 11.02
N SER A 303 8.78 22.86 10.25
CA SER A 303 9.62 22.21 9.23
C SER A 303 10.15 23.20 8.18
N VAL A 304 9.33 24.18 7.79
CA VAL A 304 9.71 25.26 6.88
C VAL A 304 10.78 26.17 7.49
N LYS A 305 10.66 26.50 8.78
CA LYS A 305 11.69 27.26 9.51
C LYS A 305 13.01 26.50 9.57
N CYS A 306 12.99 25.17 9.72
CA CYS A 306 14.20 24.36 9.71
C CYS A 306 14.95 24.50 8.38
N ILE A 307 14.24 24.38 7.25
CA ILE A 307 14.84 24.57 5.92
C ILE A 307 15.38 25.98 5.74
N LYS A 308 14.59 27.00 6.06
CA LYS A 308 15.03 28.40 5.93
C LYS A 308 16.27 28.70 6.77
N SER A 309 16.27 28.31 8.03
CA SER A 309 17.43 28.47 8.92
C SER A 309 18.65 27.72 8.40
N CYS A 310 18.47 26.53 7.81
CA CYS A 310 19.55 25.78 7.19
C CYS A 310 20.09 26.51 5.94
N LEU A 311 19.23 27.06 5.08
CA LEU A 311 19.66 27.85 3.92
C LEU A 311 20.41 29.11 4.34
N GLU A 312 19.95 29.80 5.38
CA GLU A 312 20.56 31.03 5.91
C GLU A 312 21.93 30.78 6.55
N ASN A 313 22.05 29.74 7.39
CA ASN A 313 23.24 29.52 8.22
C ASN A 313 24.22 28.50 7.65
N LYS A 314 23.76 27.63 6.73
CA LYS A 314 24.54 26.51 6.17
C LYS A 314 24.39 26.44 4.64
N GLY A 315 24.11 27.56 3.98
CA GLY A 315 23.85 27.65 2.53
C GLY A 315 24.88 26.92 1.66
N ASP A 316 26.17 27.20 1.85
CA ASP A 316 27.25 26.55 1.07
C ASP A 316 27.25 25.02 1.20
N LYS A 317 26.87 24.49 2.38
CA LYS A 317 26.77 23.05 2.61
C LYS A 317 25.53 22.46 1.92
N VAL A 318 24.42 23.21 1.91
CA VAL A 318 23.22 22.82 1.15
C VAL A 318 23.57 22.75 -0.33
N ASP A 319 24.18 23.80 -0.88
CA ASP A 319 24.57 23.90 -2.29
C ASP A 319 25.51 22.74 -2.68
N ALA A 320 26.52 22.45 -1.84
CA ALA A 320 27.41 21.31 -2.04
C ALA A 320 26.69 19.94 -2.00
N ALA A 321 25.68 19.80 -1.15
CA ALA A 321 24.90 18.56 -1.01
C ALA A 321 24.01 18.33 -2.23
N VAL A 322 23.35 19.37 -2.75
CA VAL A 322 22.42 19.27 -3.89
C VAL A 322 23.12 19.25 -5.25
N LYS A 323 24.28 19.90 -5.40
CA LYS A 323 25.04 19.93 -6.66
C LYS A 323 25.44 18.55 -7.18
N LYS A 324 25.55 17.56 -6.29
CA LYS A 324 25.89 16.17 -6.63
C LYS A 324 24.67 15.33 -7.05
N GLN A 325 23.46 15.87 -6.95
CA GLN A 325 22.21 15.14 -7.11
C GLN A 325 21.55 15.42 -8.45
N SER A 326 21.93 14.65 -9.47
CA SER A 326 21.33 14.78 -10.81
C SER A 326 19.81 14.57 -10.76
N GLY A 327 19.06 15.45 -11.44
CA GLY A 327 17.61 15.40 -11.57
C GLY A 327 16.82 15.74 -10.31
N LEU A 328 17.48 16.08 -9.20
CA LEU A 328 16.81 16.57 -8.00
C LEU A 328 16.28 17.97 -8.29
N LYS A 329 15.01 18.23 -7.96
CA LYS A 329 14.38 19.54 -8.12
C LYS A 329 14.00 20.12 -6.78
N LEU A 330 14.08 21.45 -6.66
CA LEU A 330 13.48 22.20 -5.58
C LEU A 330 12.15 22.79 -6.05
N PHE A 331 11.12 22.56 -5.25
CA PHE A 331 9.81 23.19 -5.36
C PHE A 331 9.64 24.09 -4.14
N VAL A 332 9.20 25.33 -4.39
CA VAL A 332 8.80 26.25 -3.33
C VAL A 332 7.38 26.67 -3.64
N ASP A 333 6.45 26.13 -2.87
CA ASP A 333 5.02 26.39 -3.03
C ASP A 333 4.60 27.49 -2.03
N TYR A 334 3.66 28.33 -2.41
CA TYR A 334 2.89 29.14 -1.46
C TYR A 334 1.52 28.49 -1.20
N LYS A 335 0.96 28.79 -0.04
CA LYS A 335 -0.33 28.25 0.41
C LYS A 335 -1.30 29.37 0.74
N LEU A 336 -2.46 29.34 0.08
CA LEU A 336 -3.61 30.19 0.41
C LEU A 336 -4.66 29.35 1.16
N GLN A 337 -4.83 29.62 2.45
CA GLN A 337 -5.80 28.91 3.28
C GLN A 337 -7.21 29.48 3.09
N TYR A 338 -8.18 28.63 2.77
CA TYR A 338 -9.59 29.06 2.56
C TYR A 338 -10.56 28.50 3.61
N MET A 339 -10.10 27.58 4.47
CA MET A 339 -10.79 27.12 5.67
C MET A 339 -9.76 26.70 6.73
N PRO A 340 -10.15 26.52 8.01
CA PRO A 340 -9.26 25.96 9.03
C PRO A 340 -8.61 24.63 8.61
N MET A 341 -7.57 24.22 9.34
CA MET A 341 -6.86 22.96 9.14
C MET A 341 -6.19 22.87 7.75
N SER A 342 -6.36 21.75 7.04
CA SER A 342 -5.61 21.39 5.83
C SER A 342 -6.21 21.90 4.51
N ASN A 343 -7.09 22.89 4.57
CA ASN A 343 -7.80 23.40 3.40
C ASN A 343 -7.04 24.56 2.75
N PHE A 344 -6.19 24.22 1.79
CA PHE A 344 -5.30 25.17 1.11
C PHE A 344 -5.38 25.03 -0.40
N ILE A 345 -5.23 26.15 -1.10
CA ILE A 345 -4.76 26.17 -2.48
C ILE A 345 -3.24 26.25 -2.45
N TRP A 346 -2.58 25.39 -3.21
CA TRP A 346 -1.13 25.32 -3.36
C TRP A 346 -0.79 25.75 -4.77
N ASP A 347 0.23 26.60 -4.90
CA ASP A 347 0.79 26.95 -6.20
C ASP A 347 2.27 27.31 -6.04
N LEU A 348 3.02 27.22 -7.12
CA LEU A 348 4.45 27.48 -7.13
C LEU A 348 4.71 28.99 -7.06
N ILE A 349 5.74 29.39 -6.33
CA ILE A 349 6.27 30.74 -6.51
C ILE A 349 6.91 30.84 -7.91
N PRO A 350 6.85 32.01 -8.58
CA PRO A 350 7.43 32.17 -9.91
C PRO A 350 8.90 31.73 -9.97
N GLY A 351 9.26 31.02 -11.03
CA GLY A 351 10.61 30.50 -11.25
C GLY A 351 10.86 29.09 -10.69
N PHE A 352 9.87 28.47 -10.04
CA PHE A 352 9.94 27.08 -9.57
C PHE A 352 9.05 26.13 -10.41
N PRO A 353 9.37 24.83 -10.48
CA PRO A 353 10.51 24.16 -9.85
C PRO A 353 11.85 24.50 -10.50
N LYS A 354 12.92 24.42 -9.72
CA LYS A 354 14.30 24.60 -10.20
C LYS A 354 15.10 23.32 -10.06
N ASP A 355 16.04 23.09 -10.96
CA ASP A 355 17.02 22.02 -10.78
C ASP A 355 17.92 22.35 -9.59
N ALA A 356 18.05 21.41 -8.67
CA ALA A 356 18.68 21.68 -7.39
C ALA A 356 20.19 21.93 -7.51
N GLY A 357 20.81 21.41 -8.57
CA GLY A 357 22.22 21.63 -8.84
C GLY A 357 22.55 22.99 -9.47
N THR A 358 21.56 23.81 -9.82
CA THR A 358 21.77 25.09 -10.51
C THR A 358 21.50 26.33 -9.67
N PHE A 359 20.84 26.21 -8.52
CA PHE A 359 20.58 27.34 -7.64
C PHE A 359 21.69 27.52 -6.60
N GLN A 360 21.76 28.72 -6.01
CA GLN A 360 22.44 28.95 -4.73
C GLN A 360 21.43 29.20 -3.61
N ALA A 361 21.71 28.74 -2.39
CA ALA A 361 20.82 28.91 -1.24
C ALA A 361 20.40 30.38 -1.03
N LYS A 362 21.33 31.30 -1.26
CA LYS A 362 21.09 32.75 -1.20
C LYS A 362 20.04 33.23 -2.20
N GLU A 363 20.08 32.75 -3.44
CA GLU A 363 19.13 33.11 -4.49
C GLU A 363 17.70 32.69 -4.13
N ILE A 364 17.54 31.51 -3.53
CA ILE A 364 16.22 31.03 -3.05
C ILE A 364 15.66 32.00 -2.00
N LEU A 365 16.49 32.44 -1.05
CA LEU A 365 16.07 33.37 -0.02
C LEU A 365 15.69 34.73 -0.61
N GLU A 366 16.46 35.23 -1.57
CA GLU A 366 16.18 36.48 -2.29
C GLU A 366 14.86 36.40 -3.09
N GLU A 367 14.59 35.29 -3.76
CA GLU A 367 13.34 35.07 -4.49
C GLU A 367 12.13 34.97 -3.56
N ILE A 368 12.29 34.35 -2.39
CA ILE A 368 11.25 34.33 -1.36
C ILE A 368 10.95 35.74 -0.87
N GLU A 369 11.97 36.56 -0.60
CA GLU A 369 11.78 37.96 -0.20
C GLU A 369 11.17 38.81 -1.31
N ALA A 370 11.56 38.60 -2.57
CA ALA A 370 10.94 39.25 -3.72
C ALA A 370 9.46 38.87 -3.84
N PHE A 371 9.12 37.58 -3.70
CA PHE A 371 7.75 37.10 -3.71
C PHE A 371 6.91 37.70 -2.57
N LYS A 372 7.46 37.83 -1.35
CA LYS A 372 6.75 38.48 -0.22
C LYS A 372 6.33 39.91 -0.55
N LYS A 373 7.20 40.67 -1.22
CA LYS A 373 6.89 42.06 -1.65
C LYS A 373 5.74 42.11 -2.65
N GLN A 374 5.55 41.05 -3.44
CA GLN A 374 4.48 40.95 -4.43
C GLN A 374 3.24 40.19 -3.94
N TRP A 375 3.24 39.66 -2.70
CA TRP A 375 2.19 38.77 -2.19
C TRP A 375 0.77 39.31 -2.35
N GLY A 376 0.58 40.62 -2.15
CA GLY A 376 -0.74 41.25 -2.31
C GLY A 376 -1.35 41.05 -3.70
N ASN A 377 -0.53 41.07 -4.76
CA ASN A 377 -0.98 40.88 -6.14
C ASN A 377 -1.30 39.41 -6.43
N PHE A 378 -0.43 38.49 -6.00
CA PHE A 378 -0.66 37.05 -6.13
C PHE A 378 -1.93 36.62 -5.40
N LYS A 379 -2.10 37.05 -4.14
CA LYS A 379 -3.30 36.77 -3.35
C LYS A 379 -4.57 37.26 -4.05
N LYS A 380 -4.59 38.50 -4.57
CA LYS A 380 -5.74 39.04 -5.32
C LYS A 380 -6.04 38.20 -6.56
N THR A 381 -5.00 37.76 -7.27
CA THR A 381 -5.15 36.93 -8.47
C THR A 381 -5.77 35.57 -8.14
N VAL A 382 -5.27 34.87 -7.10
CA VAL A 382 -5.84 33.58 -6.69
C VAL A 382 -7.27 33.73 -6.19
N LEU A 383 -7.58 34.75 -5.40
CA LEU A 383 -8.95 35.03 -4.95
C LEU A 383 -9.90 35.26 -6.14
N TYR A 384 -9.49 36.04 -7.12
CA TYR A 384 -10.27 36.23 -8.34
C TYR A 384 -10.47 34.91 -9.11
N GLN A 385 -9.46 34.04 -9.17
CA GLN A 385 -9.58 32.72 -9.79
C GLN A 385 -10.53 31.79 -9.02
N MET A 386 -10.55 31.85 -7.69
CA MET A 386 -11.52 31.14 -6.86
C MET A 386 -12.95 31.64 -7.11
N GLU A 387 -13.14 32.97 -7.11
CA GLU A 387 -14.44 33.63 -7.32
C GLU A 387 -15.01 33.35 -8.71
N SER A 388 -14.16 33.39 -9.74
CA SER A 388 -14.55 33.14 -11.14
C SER A 388 -14.68 31.65 -11.49
N GLY A 389 -14.36 30.74 -10.57
CA GLY A 389 -14.40 29.29 -10.82
C GLY A 389 -13.28 28.77 -11.72
N ARG A 390 -12.24 29.58 -12.00
CA ARG A 390 -11.02 29.14 -12.69
C ARG A 390 -10.23 28.14 -11.84
N ILE A 391 -10.23 28.33 -10.52
CA ILE A 391 -9.85 27.31 -9.55
C ILE A 391 -11.15 26.81 -8.91
N LYS A 392 -11.36 25.49 -8.95
CA LYS A 392 -12.53 24.85 -8.33
C LYS A 392 -12.16 24.32 -6.95
N HIS A 393 -13.16 24.25 -6.07
CA HIS A 393 -13.03 23.56 -4.79
C HIS A 393 -12.70 22.07 -5.04
N PRO A 394 -11.97 21.36 -4.13
CA PRO A 394 -11.68 19.93 -4.30
C PRO A 394 -12.90 19.04 -4.52
N SER A 395 -14.09 19.44 -4.05
CA SER A 395 -15.36 18.73 -4.32
C SER A 395 -15.98 19.05 -5.70
N GLY A 396 -15.33 19.88 -6.53
CA GLY A 396 -15.80 20.31 -7.84
C GLY A 396 -16.74 21.52 -7.84
N GLN A 397 -17.23 21.95 -6.67
CA GLN A 397 -18.09 23.14 -6.52
C GLN A 397 -17.30 24.46 -6.63
N LEU A 398 -18.02 25.57 -6.74
CA LEU A 398 -17.45 26.91 -6.56
C LEU A 398 -17.23 27.21 -5.06
N PHE A 399 -16.22 28.02 -4.76
CA PHE A 399 -15.99 28.48 -3.39
C PHE A 399 -17.15 29.37 -2.93
N ASN A 400 -17.64 29.14 -1.71
CA ASN A 400 -18.70 29.95 -1.12
C ASN A 400 -18.13 31.22 -0.47
N GLU A 401 -19.01 32.17 -0.12
CA GLU A 401 -18.59 33.47 0.43
C GLU A 401 -17.86 33.34 1.78
N THR A 402 -18.19 32.34 2.60
CA THR A 402 -17.50 32.08 3.86
C THR A 402 -16.04 31.68 3.62
N GLU A 403 -15.80 30.79 2.65
CA GLU A 403 -14.45 30.34 2.26
C GLU A 403 -13.64 31.49 1.65
N LEU A 404 -14.27 32.28 0.78
CA LEU A 404 -13.63 33.46 0.17
C LEU A 404 -13.28 34.52 1.22
N SER A 405 -14.19 34.82 2.14
CA SER A 405 -13.96 35.74 3.26
C SER A 405 -12.83 35.26 4.18
N TYR A 406 -12.78 33.95 4.46
CA TYR A 406 -11.69 33.35 5.21
C TYR A 406 -10.35 33.52 4.47
N ALA A 407 -10.30 33.21 3.17
CA ALA A 407 -9.10 33.35 2.35
C ALA A 407 -8.59 34.80 2.28
N ARG A 408 -9.51 35.77 2.20
CA ARG A 408 -9.21 37.21 2.24
C ARG A 408 -8.59 37.63 3.58
N THR A 409 -9.07 37.13 4.70
CA THR A 409 -8.65 37.62 6.04
C THR A 409 -7.48 36.84 6.64
N LYS A 410 -7.41 35.53 6.42
CA LYS A 410 -6.47 34.64 7.13
C LYS A 410 -5.09 34.47 6.49
N ASN A 411 -4.86 35.10 5.34
CA ASN A 411 -3.58 35.05 4.63
C ASN A 411 -2.93 36.44 4.50
N PRO A 412 -2.56 37.13 5.60
CA PRO A 412 -1.92 38.45 5.55
C PRO A 412 -0.48 38.38 5.02
N LYS A 413 0.15 37.20 5.10
CA LYS A 413 1.49 36.90 4.60
C LYS A 413 1.47 35.54 3.88
N PRO A 414 2.38 35.29 2.93
CA PRO A 414 2.46 33.99 2.28
C PRO A 414 2.96 32.94 3.28
N ASN A 415 2.28 31.79 3.29
CA ASN A 415 2.78 30.56 3.91
C ASN A 415 3.48 29.74 2.83
N TYR A 416 4.59 29.10 3.17
CA TYR A 416 5.38 28.34 2.21
C TYR A 416 5.34 26.85 2.49
N ALA A 417 5.67 26.06 1.47
CA ALA A 417 6.16 24.71 1.61
C ALA A 417 7.40 24.52 0.72
N PHE A 418 8.28 23.63 1.14
CA PHE A 418 9.51 23.30 0.42
C PHE A 418 9.53 21.81 0.12
N ARG A 419 9.89 21.46 -1.11
CA ARG A 419 10.11 20.07 -1.50
C ARG A 419 11.40 19.95 -2.29
N PHE A 420 12.31 19.11 -1.83
CA PHE A 420 13.44 18.64 -2.64
C PHE A 420 13.10 17.26 -3.15
N GLY A 421 12.96 17.04 -4.45
CA GLY A 421 12.55 15.71 -4.91
C GLY A 421 12.83 15.37 -6.36
N TRP A 422 12.76 14.07 -6.61
CA TRP A 422 12.79 13.47 -7.93
C TRP A 422 11.39 13.04 -8.34
N GLN A 423 11.15 13.05 -9.64
CA GLN A 423 9.94 12.52 -10.25
C GLN A 423 10.31 11.42 -11.23
N TYR A 424 9.70 10.25 -11.06
CA TYR A 424 9.95 9.07 -11.86
C TYR A 424 8.68 8.73 -12.66
N PRO A 425 8.77 8.65 -13.99
CA PRO A 425 7.67 8.17 -14.83
C PRO A 425 7.22 6.76 -14.44
N VAL A 426 5.91 6.50 -14.56
CA VAL A 426 5.30 5.22 -14.17
C VAL A 426 5.88 4.02 -14.94
N ASP A 427 6.25 4.18 -16.20
CA ASP A 427 6.87 3.11 -17.00
C ASP A 427 8.24 2.69 -16.43
N GLN A 428 9.00 3.63 -15.88
CA GLN A 428 10.28 3.33 -15.24
C GLN A 428 10.09 2.60 -13.91
N ILE A 429 9.05 2.99 -13.16
CA ILE A 429 8.66 2.39 -11.89
C ILE A 429 8.15 0.95 -12.11
N SER A 430 7.27 0.75 -13.08
CA SER A 430 6.66 -0.55 -13.38
C SER A 430 7.70 -1.61 -13.80
N LYS A 431 8.73 -1.18 -14.53
CA LYS A 431 9.87 -2.02 -14.95
C LYS A 431 10.75 -2.48 -13.78
N LYS A 432 10.72 -1.82 -12.61
CA LYS A 432 11.53 -2.25 -11.46
C LYS A 432 11.00 -3.53 -10.80
N LYS A 433 9.70 -3.80 -10.87
CA LYS A 433 9.05 -4.94 -10.19
C LYS A 433 9.49 -5.01 -8.72
N LYS A 434 9.88 -6.19 -8.20
CA LYS A 434 10.41 -6.38 -6.84
C LYS A 434 11.63 -5.52 -6.49
N LYS A 435 12.39 -5.03 -7.47
CA LYS A 435 13.59 -4.20 -7.23
C LYS A 435 13.24 -2.75 -6.85
N ILE A 436 11.95 -2.38 -6.86
CA ILE A 436 11.51 -1.02 -6.54
C ILE A 436 11.89 -0.59 -5.11
N VAL A 437 11.87 -1.52 -4.14
CA VAL A 437 12.28 -1.25 -2.76
C VAL A 437 13.77 -0.87 -2.69
N GLN A 438 14.62 -1.67 -3.33
CA GLN A 438 16.07 -1.39 -3.38
C GLN A 438 16.39 -0.13 -4.17
N PHE A 439 15.60 0.18 -5.20
CA PHE A 439 15.71 1.43 -5.95
C PHE A 439 15.44 2.63 -5.03
N PHE A 440 14.29 2.70 -4.35
CA PHE A 440 13.99 3.82 -3.46
C PHE A 440 14.92 3.90 -2.25
N LYS A 441 15.45 2.76 -1.76
CA LYS A 441 16.55 2.78 -0.77
C LYS A 441 17.75 3.60 -1.27
N GLN A 442 18.19 3.36 -2.49
CA GLN A 442 19.33 4.08 -3.07
C GLN A 442 19.02 5.57 -3.26
N GLU A 443 17.81 5.91 -3.71
CA GLU A 443 17.40 7.30 -3.87
C GLU A 443 17.28 8.03 -2.52
N ILE A 444 16.80 7.36 -1.46
CA ILE A 444 16.77 7.93 -0.11
C ILE A 444 18.17 8.12 0.46
N VAL A 445 19.10 7.18 0.22
CA VAL A 445 20.51 7.33 0.62
C VAL A 445 21.14 8.56 -0.01
N LYS A 446 20.81 8.90 -1.26
CA LYS A 446 21.26 10.13 -1.92
C LYS A 446 20.72 11.40 -1.25
N LEU A 447 19.49 11.35 -0.74
CA LEU A 447 18.82 12.47 -0.06
C LEU A 447 19.26 12.66 1.40
N LYS A 448 19.76 11.60 2.03
CA LYS A 448 20.16 11.56 3.44
C LYS A 448 21.08 12.71 3.87
N PRO A 449 22.17 13.06 3.17
CA PRO A 449 23.05 14.15 3.61
C PRO A 449 22.35 15.50 3.73
N LEU A 450 21.42 15.78 2.81
CA LEU A 450 20.62 17.00 2.85
C LEU A 450 19.62 16.97 4.01
N ALA A 451 18.95 15.82 4.21
CA ALA A 451 18.02 15.62 5.31
C ALA A 451 18.70 15.79 6.69
N GLU A 452 19.88 15.19 6.87
CA GLU A 452 20.70 15.34 8.08
C GLU A 452 21.08 16.80 8.31
N LEU A 453 21.55 17.50 7.28
CA LEU A 453 21.96 18.90 7.37
C LEU A 453 20.81 19.82 7.83
N ILE A 454 19.60 19.59 7.29
CA ILE A 454 18.40 20.38 7.58
C ILE A 454 17.84 20.07 8.98
N MET A 455 17.97 18.82 9.45
CA MET A 455 17.43 18.38 10.73
C MET A 455 18.42 18.43 11.90
N SER A 456 19.71 18.68 11.62
CA SER A 456 20.76 18.99 12.61
C SER A 456 20.73 20.46 13.03
#